data_AF-A0A0X3RQL0-F1
#
_entry.id   AF-A0A0X3RQL0-F1
#
_cell.length_a   1.000
_cell.length_b   1.000
_cell.length_c   1.000
_cell.angle_alpha   90.00
_cell.angle_beta   90.00
_cell.angle_gamma   90.00
#
_symmetry.space_group_name_H-M   'P 1'
#
loop_
_entity.id
_entity.type
_entity.pdbx_description
1 polymer ?
#
loop_
_entity_poly.entity_id
_entity_poly.type
_entity_poly.pdbx_seq_one_letter_code
_entity_poly.pdbx_strand_id
1 'polypeptide(L)'
;MLASQGEYERGRLWLERAAEAGDSDAMDVLGVVLASQGEYERARPWLERAAEAGNATAMAMLGVVLVGQGEYEQARSWLERAAEADDLYVAGILRKTSWRVLRWILPRKRA
;
A
#
# COMPACT_ATOMS: atom_id res chain seq x y z
N MET A 1 26.01 16.27 3.32
CA MET A 1 24.80 15.73 2.68
C MET A 1 25.05 14.54 1.73
N LEU A 2 26.28 14.24 1.29
CA LEU A 2 26.55 13.08 0.43
C LEU A 2 26.50 11.71 1.14
N ALA A 3 26.90 11.65 2.42
CA ALA A 3 26.90 10.39 3.19
C ALA A 3 25.49 9.81 3.37
N SER A 4 24.48 10.65 3.58
CA SER A 4 23.08 10.22 3.70
C SER A 4 22.53 9.67 2.38
N GLN A 5 22.88 10.27 1.24
CA GLN A 5 22.44 9.74 -0.07
C GLN A 5 23.05 8.35 -0.36
N GLY A 6 24.34 8.17 -0.09
CA GLY A 6 25.00 6.88 -0.28
C GLY A 6 24.49 5.77 0.65
N GLU A 7 24.08 6.11 1.88
CA GLU A 7 23.44 5.16 2.79
C GLU A 7 22.01 4.82 2.37
N TYR A 8 21.25 5.80 1.86
CA TYR A 8 19.92 5.56 1.29
C TYR A 8 19.96 4.65 0.06
N GLU A 9 20.92 4.85 -0.85
CA GLU A 9 21.08 4.00 -2.04
C GLU A 9 21.48 2.56 -1.65
N ARG A 10 22.37 2.42 -0.65
CA ARG A 10 22.72 1.10 -0.12
C ARG A 10 21.54 0.42 0.56
N GLY A 11 20.76 1.15 1.37
CA GLY A 11 19.55 0.65 2.01
C GLY A 11 18.52 0.18 0.98
N ARG A 12 18.32 0.96 -0.10
CA ARG A 12 17.44 0.57 -1.20
C ARG A 12 17.91 -0.70 -1.90
N LEU A 13 19.22 -0.83 -2.16
CA LEU A 13 19.77 -2.03 -2.79
C LEU A 13 19.61 -3.29 -1.93
N TRP A 14 19.69 -3.14 -0.60
CA TRP A 14 19.41 -4.25 0.32
C TRP A 14 17.93 -4.63 0.32
N LEU A 15 17.03 -3.63 0.31
CA LEU A 15 15.59 -3.85 0.18
C LEU A 15 15.23 -4.52 -1.15
N GLU A 16 15.82 -4.09 -2.27
CA GLU A 16 15.63 -4.73 -3.59
C GLU A 16 16.03 -6.21 -3.55
N ARG A 17 17.20 -6.54 -2.99
CA ARG A 17 17.63 -7.95 -2.86
C ARG A 17 16.73 -8.78 -1.96
N ALA A 18 16.30 -8.23 -0.82
CA ALA A 18 15.41 -8.94 0.10
C ALA A 18 14.02 -9.15 -0.52
N ALA A 19 13.49 -8.14 -1.21
CA ALA A 19 12.24 -8.24 -1.94
C ALA A 19 12.34 -9.26 -3.10
N GLU A 20 13.43 -9.28 -3.85
CA GLU A 20 13.71 -10.31 -4.86
C GLU A 20 13.83 -11.72 -4.26
N ALA A 21 14.33 -11.83 -3.03
CA ALA A 21 14.42 -13.09 -2.30
C ALA A 21 13.07 -13.57 -1.71
N GLY A 22 11.99 -12.80 -1.87
CA GLY A 22 10.66 -13.17 -1.39
C GLY A 22 10.29 -12.62 -0.01
N ASP A 23 11.10 -11.73 0.57
CA ASP A 23 10.80 -11.10 1.86
C ASP A 23 9.64 -10.10 1.71
N SER A 24 8.49 -10.42 2.32
CA SER A 24 7.27 -9.63 2.22
C SER A 24 7.40 -8.24 2.86
N ASP A 25 8.18 -8.13 3.92
CA ASP A 25 8.39 -6.85 4.62
C ASP A 25 9.31 -5.97 3.77
N ALA A 26 10.35 -6.56 3.15
CA ALA A 26 11.18 -5.82 2.21
C ALA A 26 10.41 -5.34 0.97
N MET A 27 9.47 -6.14 0.45
CA MET A 27 8.59 -5.75 -0.65
C MET A 27 7.70 -4.55 -0.26
N ASP A 28 7.17 -4.53 0.96
CA ASP A 28 6.33 -3.43 1.43
C ASP A 28 7.14 -2.12 1.53
N VAL A 29 8.33 -2.16 2.15
CA VAL A 29 9.14 -0.97 2.38
C VAL A 29 9.64 -0.45 1.04
N LEU A 30 10.08 -1.33 0.16
CA LEU A 30 10.52 -0.95 -1.18
C LEU A 30 9.40 -0.32 -2.00
N GLY A 31 8.20 -0.90 -1.97
CA GLY A 31 7.02 -0.37 -2.65
C GLY A 31 6.65 1.03 -2.15
N VAL A 32 6.63 1.23 -0.83
CA VAL A 32 6.35 2.54 -0.20
C VAL A 32 7.41 3.57 -0.57
N VAL A 33 8.69 3.20 -0.50
CA VAL A 33 9.80 4.10 -0.82
C VAL A 33 9.73 4.53 -2.30
N LEU A 34 9.53 3.61 -3.22
CA LEU A 34 9.41 3.91 -4.66
C LEU A 34 8.18 4.79 -4.93
N ALA A 35 7.04 4.51 -4.30
CA ALA A 35 5.85 5.34 -4.43
C ALA A 35 6.08 6.76 -3.89
N SER A 36 6.77 6.92 -2.76
CA SER A 36 7.11 8.24 -2.20
C SER A 36 8.05 9.06 -3.09
N GLN A 37 8.83 8.39 -3.94
CA GLN A 37 9.71 9.01 -4.94
C GLN A 37 9.00 9.31 -6.27
N GLY A 38 7.71 8.97 -6.38
CA GLY A 38 6.93 9.08 -7.62
C GLY A 38 7.29 8.00 -8.66
N GLU A 39 8.09 7.00 -8.30
CA GLU A 39 8.47 5.87 -9.16
C GLU A 39 7.35 4.81 -9.18
N TYR A 40 6.12 5.23 -9.48
CA TYR A 40 4.91 4.41 -9.36
C TYR A 40 4.95 3.12 -10.19
N GLU A 41 5.53 3.17 -11.39
CA GLU A 41 5.68 1.98 -12.26
C GLU A 41 6.59 0.92 -11.65
N ARG A 42 7.60 1.33 -10.88
CA ARG A 42 8.48 0.41 -10.16
C ARG A 42 7.85 -0.03 -8.84
N ALA A 43 7.07 0.83 -8.19
CA ALA A 43 6.39 0.53 -6.93
C ALA A 43 5.27 -0.50 -7.10
N ARG A 44 4.47 -0.37 -8.16
CA ARG A 44 3.27 -1.19 -8.42
C ARG A 44 3.50 -2.70 -8.25
N PRO A 45 4.47 -3.35 -8.91
CA PRO A 45 4.65 -4.81 -8.79
C PRO A 45 5.08 -5.27 -7.39
N TRP A 46 5.69 -4.40 -6.59
CA TRP A 46 6.02 -4.71 -5.19
C TRP A 46 4.81 -4.53 -4.27
N LEU A 47 4.07 -3.45 -4.47
CA LEU A 47 2.83 -3.16 -3.75
C LEU A 47 1.74 -4.19 -4.06
N GLU A 48 1.61 -4.66 -5.30
CA GLU A 48 0.69 -5.74 -5.69
C GLU A 48 1.01 -7.03 -4.95
N ARG A 49 2.28 -7.46 -4.93
CA ARG A 49 2.69 -8.68 -4.20
C ARG A 49 2.44 -8.55 -2.70
N ALA A 50 2.82 -7.43 -2.10
CA ALA A 50 2.59 -7.19 -0.67
C ALA A 50 1.09 -7.09 -0.33
N ALA A 51 0.28 -6.48 -1.21
CA ALA A 51 -1.16 -6.43 -1.08
C ALA A 51 -1.81 -7.82 -1.22
N GLU A 52 -1.35 -8.64 -2.16
CA GLU A 52 -1.78 -10.04 -2.30
C GLU A 52 -1.41 -10.89 -1.07
N ALA A 53 -0.27 -10.59 -0.43
CA ALA A 53 0.13 -11.20 0.83
C ALA A 53 -0.68 -10.73 2.06
N GLY A 54 -1.61 -9.79 1.89
CA GLY A 54 -2.50 -9.32 2.94
C GLY A 54 -2.03 -8.06 3.68
N ASN A 55 -0.97 -7.40 3.22
CA ASN A 55 -0.46 -6.19 3.86
C ASN A 55 -1.39 -5.00 3.60
N ALA A 56 -2.09 -4.54 4.65
CA ALA A 56 -3.06 -3.44 4.56
C ALA A 56 -2.43 -2.12 4.10
N THR A 57 -1.20 -1.83 4.53
CA THR A 57 -0.46 -0.63 4.12
C THR A 57 -0.11 -0.67 2.63
N ALA A 58 0.32 -1.83 2.12
CA ALA A 58 0.60 -2.01 0.70
C ALA A 58 -0.67 -1.88 -0.16
N MET A 59 -1.80 -2.45 0.30
CA MET A 59 -3.11 -2.27 -0.35
C MET A 59 -3.50 -0.79 -0.45
N ALA A 60 -3.31 -0.03 0.64
CA ALA A 60 -3.61 1.39 0.67
C ALA A 60 -2.72 2.19 -0.30
N MET A 61 -1.42 1.89 -0.33
CA MET A 61 -0.47 2.54 -1.24
C MET A 61 -0.72 2.18 -2.70
N LEU A 62 -1.08 0.92 -3.01
CA LEU A 62 -1.49 0.52 -4.34
C LEU A 62 -2.72 1.29 -4.80
N GLY A 63 -3.68 1.50 -3.90
CA GLY A 63 -4.84 2.37 -4.13
C GLY A 63 -4.44 3.79 -4.53
N VAL A 64 -3.49 4.41 -3.81
CA VAL A 64 -2.99 5.76 -4.13
C VAL A 64 -2.29 5.81 -5.49
N VAL A 65 -1.46 4.81 -5.80
CA VAL A 65 -0.79 4.69 -7.10
C VAL A 65 -1.81 4.62 -8.24
N LEU A 66 -2.83 3.77 -8.09
CA LEU A 66 -3.89 3.60 -9.08
C LEU A 66 -4.75 4.86 -9.25
N VAL A 67 -5.01 5.62 -8.17
CA VAL A 67 -5.65 6.95 -8.27
C VAL A 67 -4.79 7.90 -9.11
N GLY A 68 -3.47 7.92 -8.88
CA GLY A 68 -2.52 8.72 -9.64
C GLY A 68 -2.48 8.36 -11.14
N GLN A 69 -2.75 7.09 -11.47
CA GLN A 69 -2.83 6.58 -12.84
C GLN A 69 -4.24 6.69 -13.46
N GLY A 70 -5.25 7.16 -12.71
CA GLY A 70 -6.64 7.28 -13.17
C GLY A 70 -7.44 5.97 -13.14
N GLU A 71 -6.90 4.91 -12.55
CA GLU A 71 -7.53 3.59 -12.41
C GLU A 71 -8.45 3.52 -11.17
N TYR A 72 -9.45 4.40 -11.12
CA TYR A 72 -10.24 4.65 -9.90
C TYR A 72 -11.04 3.45 -9.37
N GLU A 73 -11.53 2.55 -10.25
CA GLU A 73 -12.29 1.37 -9.82
C GLU A 73 -11.40 0.34 -9.11
N GLN A 74 -10.21 0.07 -9.67
CA GLN A 74 -9.24 -0.82 -9.04
C GLN A 74 -8.69 -0.20 -7.76
N ALA A 75 -8.41 1.10 -7.78
CA ALA A 75 -7.97 1.82 -6.59
C ALA A 75 -8.98 1.67 -5.44
N ARG A 76 -10.27 1.84 -5.74
CA ARG A 76 -11.34 1.71 -4.75
C ARG A 76 -11.38 0.30 -4.15
N SER A 77 -11.29 -0.74 -4.98
CA SER A 77 -11.27 -2.13 -4.52
C SER A 77 -10.11 -2.39 -3.54
N TRP A 78 -8.91 -1.90 -3.86
CA TRP A 78 -7.74 -2.06 -2.99
C TRP A 78 -7.84 -1.23 -1.71
N LEU A 79 -8.38 -0.01 -1.76
CA LEU A 79 -8.60 0.81 -0.56
C LEU A 79 -9.67 0.24 0.36
N GLU A 80 -10.74 -0.35 -0.19
CA GLU A 80 -11.77 -1.06 0.59
C GLU A 80 -11.17 -2.28 1.29
N ARG A 81 -10.35 -3.08 0.59
CA ARG A 81 -9.62 -4.22 1.18
C ARG A 81 -8.61 -3.78 2.24
N ALA A 82 -7.90 -2.68 2.02
CA ALA A 82 -6.98 -2.11 2.99
C ALA A 82 -7.72 -1.73 4.28
N ALA A 83 -8.87 -1.06 4.15
CA ALA A 83 -9.71 -0.69 5.28
C ALA A 83 -10.24 -1.93 6.01
N GLU A 84 -10.65 -2.98 5.30
CA GLU A 84 -11.08 -4.24 5.91
C GLU A 84 -9.94 -4.98 6.62
N ALA A 85 -8.74 -4.97 6.06
CA ALA A 85 -7.55 -5.62 6.62
C ALA A 85 -7.00 -4.88 7.85
N ASP A 86 -6.96 -3.55 7.81
CA ASP A 86 -6.60 -2.70 8.95
C ASP A 86 -7.67 -2.79 10.05
N ASP A 87 -8.93 -2.79 9.66
CA ASP A 87 -10.04 -3.06 10.55
C ASP A 87 -9.97 -4.49 11.10
N LEU A 88 -9.43 -5.49 10.39
CA LEU A 88 -9.18 -6.84 10.91
C LEU A 88 -8.05 -6.89 11.94
N TYR A 89 -7.00 -6.07 11.77
CA TYR A 89 -5.94 -5.87 12.76
C TYR A 89 -6.49 -5.24 14.06
N VAL A 90 -7.56 -4.44 13.94
CA VAL A 90 -8.31 -3.83 15.07
C VAL A 90 -9.61 -4.61 15.41
N ALA A 91 -10.02 -5.61 14.64
CA ALA A 91 -11.34 -6.28 14.71
C ALA A 91 -11.46 -7.30 15.83
N GLY A 92 -10.36 -7.58 16.55
CA GLY A 92 -10.49 -8.08 17.91
C GLY A 92 -11.38 -7.17 18.78
N ILE A 93 -11.47 -5.86 18.44
CA ILE A 93 -12.08 -4.84 19.29
C ILE A 93 -13.23 -4.06 18.60
N LEU A 94 -13.18 -3.75 17.29
CA LEU A 94 -14.05 -2.70 16.69
C LEU A 94 -14.88 -3.06 15.45
N ARG A 95 -15.27 -4.33 15.26
CA ARG A 95 -16.10 -4.86 14.14
C ARG A 95 -17.46 -4.17 13.88
N LYS A 96 -17.85 -3.11 14.61
CA LYS A 96 -19.12 -2.37 14.46
C LYS A 96 -18.97 -0.92 13.99
N THR A 97 -17.77 -0.33 14.08
CA THR A 97 -17.57 1.12 13.87
C THR A 97 -17.06 1.48 12.48
N SER A 98 -16.26 0.62 11.85
CA SER A 98 -15.60 0.90 10.58
C SER A 98 -16.55 1.14 9.40
N TRP A 99 -17.62 0.35 9.27
CA TRP A 99 -18.66 0.59 8.24
C TRP A 99 -19.22 2.02 8.36
N ARG A 100 -19.45 2.52 9.59
CA ARG A 100 -20.02 3.87 9.78
C ARG A 100 -19.11 4.98 9.25
N VAL A 101 -17.79 4.79 9.23
CA VAL A 101 -16.83 5.80 8.77
C VAL A 101 -16.67 5.74 7.25
N LEU A 102 -16.59 4.55 6.66
CA LEU A 102 -16.56 4.36 5.20
C LEU A 102 -17.79 4.97 4.50
N ARG A 103 -18.95 4.97 5.18
CA ARG A 103 -20.18 5.64 4.71
C ARG A 103 -20.06 7.16 4.54
N TRP A 104 -19.12 7.82 5.21
CA TRP A 104 -18.92 9.27 5.09
C TRP A 104 -17.92 9.65 3.98
N ILE A 105 -17.02 8.74 3.62
CA ILE A 105 -15.92 9.01 2.69
C ILE A 105 -16.31 8.64 1.25
N LEU A 106 -17.15 7.62 1.06
CA LEU A 106 -17.58 7.20 -0.28
C LEU A 106 -18.91 7.90 -0.67
N PRO A 107 -18.99 8.59 -1.84
CA PRO A 107 -20.23 9.19 -2.28
C PRO A 107 -21.26 8.10 -2.55
N ARG A 108 -22.39 8.18 -1.83
CA ARG A 108 -23.57 7.32 -2.04
C ARG A 108 -24.00 7.40 -3.51
N LYS A 109 -23.76 6.35 -4.30
CA LYS A 109 -24.67 6.08 -5.41
C LYS A 109 -26.00 5.66 -4.78
N ARG A 110 -26.95 6.60 -4.74
CA ARG A 110 -28.36 6.30 -4.45
C ARG A 110 -28.83 5.36 -5.56
N ALA A 111 -29.18 4.14 -5.19
CA ALA A 111 -30.13 3.31 -5.93
C ALA A 111 -31.40 3.25 -5.08
#